data_AF-A0A5A7MS63-F1
#
_entry.id   AF-A0A5A7MS63-F1
#
_cell.length_a   1.000
_cell.length_b   1.000
_cell.length_c   1.000
_cell.angle_alpha   90.00
_cell.angle_beta   90.00
_cell.angle_gamma   90.00
#
_symmetry.space_group_name_H-M   'P 1'
#
loop_
_entity.id
_entity.type
_entity.pdbx_description
1 polymer ?
#
loop_
_entity_poly.entity_id
_entity_poly.type
_entity_poly.pdbx_seq_one_letter_code
_entity_poly.pdbx_strand_id
1 'polypeptide(L)'
;MVTTRENAVINDFPWRHNHHAGYGLAALTAPGMRHRAITSAGPFDLVTANILAAPLVEMAADIAKGVAPGGRLILAGLLARQERRVANAYRARGFLCEGRLQIGDWPTLLMRKAPAQGKDSAKIT
;
A
#
# COMPACT_ATOMS: atom_id res chain seq x y z
N MET A 1 -0.08 23.25 -5.58
CA MET A 1 -0.43 21.84 -5.31
C MET A 1 0.38 21.42 -4.11
N VAL A 2 -0.25 21.12 -2.98
CA VAL A 2 0.45 20.86 -1.72
C VAL A 2 1.37 19.65 -1.91
N THR A 3 2.67 19.88 -1.77
CA THR A 3 3.68 18.83 -1.97
C THR A 3 3.70 17.88 -0.78
N THR A 4 4.21 16.64 -0.95
CA THR A 4 4.40 15.68 0.17
C THR A 4 5.16 16.29 1.35
N ARG A 5 6.07 17.23 1.08
CA ARG A 5 6.83 17.94 2.11
C ARG A 5 5.97 18.90 2.92
N GLU A 6 5.08 19.65 2.28
CA GLU A 6 4.15 20.55 2.99
C GLU A 6 3.17 19.75 3.86
N ASN A 7 2.63 18.63 3.34
CA ASN A 7 1.78 17.73 4.14
C ASN A 7 2.53 17.13 5.33
N ALA A 8 3.82 16.81 5.18
CA ALA A 8 4.64 16.34 6.30
C ALA A 8 4.75 17.41 7.39
N VAL A 9 5.02 18.66 7.01
CA VAL A 9 5.13 19.79 7.95
C VAL A 9 3.81 20.06 8.67
N ILE A 10 2.68 20.04 7.94
CA ILE A 10 1.34 20.24 8.53
C ILE A 10 1.01 19.20 9.60
N ASN A 11 1.54 17.98 9.47
CA ASN A 11 1.27 16.87 10.37
C ASN A 11 2.45 16.58 11.34
N ASP A 12 3.37 17.54 11.52
CA ASP A 12 4.53 17.43 12.42
C ASP A 12 5.41 16.17 12.18
N PHE A 13 5.45 15.68 10.94
CA PHE A 13 6.31 14.56 10.57
C PHE A 13 7.72 15.05 10.20
N PRO A 14 8.78 14.51 10.83
CA PRO A 14 10.14 14.93 10.52
C PRO A 14 10.54 14.50 9.11
N TRP A 15 11.08 15.46 8.36
CA TRP A 15 11.57 15.24 7.00
C TRP A 15 12.97 14.64 6.98
N ARG A 16 13.24 13.76 6.02
CA ARG A 16 14.52 13.07 5.82
C ARG A 16 15.04 13.25 4.40
N HIS A 17 16.33 13.54 4.30
CA HIS A 17 17.03 13.68 3.03
C HIS A 17 17.59 12.34 2.49
N ASN A 18 17.79 11.31 3.34
CA ASN A 18 18.41 10.03 2.98
C ASN A 18 17.66 8.80 3.52
N HIS A 19 17.78 7.66 2.80
CA HIS A 19 17.02 6.43 3.00
C HIS A 19 17.52 5.46 4.09
N HIS A 20 18.57 5.76 4.87
CA HIS A 20 19.33 4.67 5.53
C HIS A 20 19.52 4.70 7.07
N ALA A 21 18.95 5.62 7.87
CA ALA A 21 18.90 5.43 9.35
C ALA A 21 17.95 6.39 10.11
N GLY A 22 16.81 5.90 10.67
CA GLY A 22 15.95 6.56 11.69
C GLY A 22 14.47 6.86 11.29
N TYR A 23 13.64 7.38 12.21
CA TYR A 23 12.22 7.76 12.04
C TYR A 23 11.98 9.06 11.24
N GLY A 24 11.19 9.04 10.17
CA GLY A 24 10.73 10.22 9.42
C GLY A 24 10.31 9.93 7.97
N LEU A 25 9.98 10.97 7.20
CA LEU A 25 9.51 10.88 5.82
C LEU A 25 10.59 11.24 4.81
N ALA A 26 10.80 10.37 3.83
CA ALA A 26 11.53 10.68 2.59
C ALA A 26 10.54 10.59 1.42
N ALA A 27 10.61 11.50 0.46
CA ALA A 27 9.82 11.42 -0.76
C ALA A 27 10.71 11.26 -1.98
N LEU A 28 10.19 10.56 -2.98
CA LEU A 28 10.82 10.39 -4.28
C LEU A 28 9.74 10.47 -5.35
N THR A 29 10.13 10.86 -6.56
CA THR A 29 9.25 10.87 -7.73
C THR A 29 9.54 9.62 -8.56
N ALA A 30 8.51 8.83 -8.84
CA ALA A 30 8.63 7.61 -9.63
C ALA A 30 7.37 7.36 -10.47
N PRO A 31 7.51 6.70 -11.64
CA PRO A 31 6.39 6.15 -12.37
C PRO A 31 5.89 4.89 -11.65
N GLY A 32 4.95 5.09 -10.70
CA GLY A 32 4.43 4.02 -9.84
C GLY A 32 5.49 3.46 -8.90
N MET A 33 5.62 2.13 -8.83
CA MET A 33 6.57 1.45 -7.93
C MET A 33 7.97 1.27 -8.53
N ARG A 34 8.22 1.81 -9.73
CA ARG A 34 9.43 1.58 -10.52
C ARG A 34 10.51 2.60 -10.15
N HIS A 35 11.14 2.38 -9.01
CA HIS A 35 12.32 3.14 -8.60
C HIS A 35 13.24 2.26 -7.75
N ARG A 36 14.56 2.30 -7.98
CA ARG A 36 15.53 1.43 -7.30
C ARG A 36 15.44 1.55 -5.78
N ALA A 37 15.22 2.77 -5.26
CA ALA A 37 15.07 2.98 -3.82
C ALA A 37 13.82 2.32 -3.23
N ILE A 38 12.74 2.16 -4.00
CA ILE A 38 11.55 1.42 -3.56
C ILE A 38 11.85 -0.09 -3.60
N THR A 39 12.34 -0.58 -4.73
CA THR A 39 12.51 -2.02 -4.96
C THR A 39 13.61 -2.64 -4.09
N SER A 40 14.58 -1.85 -3.66
CA SER A 40 15.65 -2.31 -2.76
C SER A 40 15.28 -2.23 -1.27
N ALA A 41 14.23 -1.48 -0.92
CA ALA A 41 13.77 -1.31 0.46
C ALA A 41 12.60 -2.24 0.81
N GLY A 42 11.79 -2.62 -0.18
CA GLY A 42 10.68 -3.56 0.01
C GLY A 42 11.13 -5.04 0.05
N PRO A 43 10.19 -5.97 0.26
CA PRO A 43 8.76 -5.70 0.45
C PRO A 43 8.45 -5.08 1.82
N PHE A 44 7.39 -4.27 1.88
CA PHE A 44 6.98 -3.51 3.07
C PHE A 44 5.90 -4.24 3.86
N ASP A 45 5.95 -4.14 5.19
CA ASP A 45 4.90 -4.66 6.08
C ASP A 45 3.58 -3.88 5.97
N LEU A 46 3.66 -2.60 5.58
CA LEU A 46 2.53 -1.72 5.36
C LEU A 46 2.77 -0.84 4.12
N VAL A 47 1.78 -0.79 3.24
CA VAL A 47 1.70 0.18 2.14
C VAL A 47 0.39 0.95 2.27
N THR A 48 0.43 2.26 2.02
CA THR A 48 -0.76 3.11 1.93
C THR A 48 -0.79 3.82 0.58
N ALA A 49 -1.97 3.91 -0.04
CA ALA A 49 -2.17 4.59 -1.31
C ALA A 49 -3.49 5.37 -1.26
N ASN A 50 -3.38 6.69 -1.13
CA ASN A 50 -4.50 7.63 -1.19
C ASN A 50 -4.45 8.39 -2.52
N ILE A 51 -4.90 7.73 -3.60
CA ILE A 51 -4.87 8.23 -4.98
C ILE A 51 -6.11 7.76 -5.74
N LEU A 52 -6.25 8.18 -7.00
CA LEU A 52 -7.39 7.83 -7.84
C LEU A 52 -7.55 6.32 -8.07
N ALA A 53 -8.80 5.86 -8.17
CA ALA A 53 -9.15 4.45 -8.33
C ALA A 53 -8.58 3.79 -9.60
N ALA A 54 -8.50 4.51 -10.73
CA ALA A 54 -7.96 3.94 -11.97
C ALA A 54 -6.47 3.58 -11.84
N PRO A 55 -5.58 4.50 -11.42
CA PRO A 55 -4.20 4.17 -11.07
C PRO A 55 -4.06 3.04 -10.05
N LEU A 56 -4.91 2.99 -9.02
CA LEU A 56 -4.88 1.89 -8.04
C LEU A 56 -5.11 0.52 -8.69
N VAL A 57 -5.99 0.43 -9.69
CA VAL A 57 -6.27 -0.82 -10.41
C VAL A 57 -5.13 -1.16 -11.37
N GLU A 58 -4.65 -0.18 -12.12
CA GLU A 58 -3.55 -0.34 -13.10
C GLU A 58 -2.25 -0.80 -12.42
N MET A 59 -1.92 -0.17 -11.28
CA MET A 59 -0.69 -0.46 -10.53
C MET A 59 -0.82 -1.65 -9.56
N ALA A 60 -1.99 -2.27 -9.45
CA ALA A 60 -2.27 -3.25 -8.40
C ALA A 60 -1.23 -4.38 -8.36
N ALA A 61 -0.68 -4.81 -9.52
CA ALA A 61 0.31 -5.89 -9.58
C ALA A 61 1.67 -5.45 -9.01
N ASP A 62 2.08 -4.23 -9.32
CA ASP A 62 3.34 -3.68 -8.85
C ASP A 62 3.25 -3.33 -7.35
N ILE A 63 2.13 -2.78 -6.89
CA ILE A 63 1.87 -2.56 -5.46
C ILE A 63 1.86 -3.89 -4.70
N ALA A 64 1.17 -4.92 -5.22
CA ALA A 64 1.10 -6.24 -4.60
C ALA A 64 2.48 -6.89 -4.40
N LYS A 65 3.41 -6.71 -5.34
CA LYS A 65 4.80 -7.18 -5.22
C LYS A 65 5.55 -6.45 -4.11
N GLY A 66 5.24 -5.17 -3.90
CA GLY A 66 5.84 -4.34 -2.86
C GLY A 66 5.34 -4.64 -1.44
N VAL A 67 4.27 -5.41 -1.25
CA VAL A 67 3.74 -5.77 0.09
C VAL A 67 4.28 -7.13 0.52
N ALA A 68 4.79 -7.23 1.74
CA ALA A 68 5.29 -8.48 2.31
C ALA A 68 4.15 -9.51 2.47
N PRO A 69 4.42 -10.83 2.39
CA PRO A 69 3.42 -11.83 2.76
C PRO A 69 2.93 -11.58 4.19
N GLY A 70 1.61 -11.58 4.40
CA GLY A 70 1.01 -11.20 5.68
C GLY A 70 0.94 -9.69 5.96
N GLY A 71 1.60 -8.86 5.13
CA GLY A 71 1.59 -7.40 5.22
C GLY A 71 0.25 -6.78 4.82
N ARG A 72 0.09 -5.50 5.15
CA ARG A 72 -1.15 -4.74 4.99
C ARG A 72 -1.05 -3.67 3.91
N LEU A 73 -2.20 -3.37 3.32
CA LEU A 73 -2.36 -2.35 2.30
C LEU A 73 -3.61 -1.52 2.61
N ILE A 74 -3.44 -0.20 2.72
CA ILE A 74 -4.53 0.75 2.90
C ILE A 74 -4.80 1.45 1.56
N LEU A 75 -6.02 1.33 1.05
CA LEU A 75 -6.47 1.94 -0.20
C LEU A 75 -7.49 3.03 0.13
N ALA A 76 -7.13 4.28 -0.09
CA ALA A 76 -7.95 5.46 0.22
C ALA A 76 -8.15 6.34 -1.03
N GLY A 77 -8.95 7.39 -0.91
CA GLY A 77 -9.26 8.30 -2.03
C GLY A 77 -10.30 7.72 -3.00
N LEU A 78 -11.09 6.75 -2.54
CA LEU A 78 -12.08 6.06 -3.35
C LEU A 78 -13.42 6.79 -3.32
N LEU A 79 -14.17 6.71 -4.42
CA LEU A 79 -15.60 6.99 -4.43
C LEU A 79 -16.36 5.67 -4.20
N ALA A 80 -17.47 5.69 -3.47
CA ALA A 80 -18.24 4.48 -3.12
C ALA A 80 -18.52 3.55 -4.32
N ARG A 81 -18.87 4.11 -5.47
CA ARG A 81 -19.12 3.35 -6.71
C ARG A 81 -17.89 2.60 -7.27
N GLN A 82 -16.68 3.03 -6.92
CA GLN A 82 -15.41 2.47 -7.41
C GLN A 82 -14.84 1.40 -6.48
N GLU A 83 -15.30 1.35 -5.22
CA GLU A 83 -14.77 0.50 -4.16
C GLU A 83 -14.68 -0.98 -4.57
N ARG A 84 -15.77 -1.55 -5.10
CA ARG A 84 -15.81 -2.97 -5.52
C ARG A 84 -14.79 -3.27 -6.61
N ARG A 85 -14.62 -2.38 -7.59
CA ARG A 85 -13.65 -2.56 -8.69
C ARG A 85 -12.22 -2.59 -8.14
N VAL A 86 -11.91 -1.66 -7.23
CA VAL A 86 -10.59 -1.59 -6.58
C VAL A 86 -10.36 -2.85 -5.73
N ALA A 87 -11.29 -3.19 -4.84
CA ALA A 87 -11.17 -4.37 -3.98
C ALA A 87 -10.92 -5.65 -4.79
N ASN A 88 -11.64 -5.85 -5.90
CA ASN A 88 -11.49 -7.02 -6.75
C ASN A 88 -10.11 -7.08 -7.43
N ALA A 89 -9.55 -5.95 -7.86
CA ALA A 89 -8.21 -5.90 -8.44
C ALA A 89 -7.14 -6.42 -7.46
N TYR A 90 -7.26 -6.09 -6.17
CA TYR A 90 -6.33 -6.55 -5.14
C TYR A 90 -6.65 -7.98 -4.66
N ARG A 91 -7.92 -8.39 -4.60
CA ARG A 91 -8.29 -9.80 -4.34
C ARG A 91 -7.66 -10.76 -5.34
N ALA A 92 -7.68 -10.40 -6.62
CA ALA A 92 -7.03 -11.17 -7.68
C ALA A 92 -5.49 -11.29 -7.50
N ARG A 93 -4.90 -10.56 -6.56
CA ARG A 93 -3.46 -10.52 -6.26
C ARG A 93 -3.14 -11.05 -4.86
N GLY A 94 -4.04 -11.86 -4.30
CA GLY A 94 -3.83 -12.54 -3.03
C GLY A 94 -4.10 -11.67 -1.80
N PHE A 95 -4.91 -10.61 -1.93
CA PHE A 95 -5.34 -9.82 -0.79
C PHE A 95 -6.74 -10.21 -0.31
N LEU A 96 -6.95 -10.13 1.00
CA LEU A 96 -8.23 -10.21 1.66
C LEU A 96 -8.60 -8.85 2.24
N CYS A 97 -9.87 -8.48 2.23
CA CYS A 97 -10.33 -7.25 2.88
C CYS A 97 -10.47 -7.53 4.38
N GLU A 98 -9.63 -6.92 5.22
CA GLU A 98 -9.70 -7.02 6.68
C GLU A 98 -10.65 -5.99 7.28
N GLY A 99 -10.85 -4.86 6.60
CA GLY A 99 -11.68 -3.79 7.13
C GLY A 99 -12.04 -2.74 6.10
N ARG A 100 -13.08 -1.97 6.44
CA ARG A 100 -13.59 -0.86 5.66
C ARG A 100 -13.88 0.30 6.59
N LEU A 101 -13.37 1.47 6.26
CA LEU A 101 -13.66 2.72 6.96
C LEU A 101 -14.37 3.67 6.00
N GLN A 102 -15.47 4.29 6.44
CA GLN A 102 -16.18 5.31 5.68
C GLN A 102 -15.96 6.67 6.35
N ILE A 103 -15.45 7.64 5.60
CA ILE A 103 -15.36 9.04 6.05
C ILE A 103 -16.10 9.90 5.04
N GLY A 104 -17.28 10.41 5.41
CA GLY A 104 -18.17 11.10 4.47
C GLY A 104 -18.53 10.18 3.29
N ASP A 105 -18.23 10.61 2.07
CA ASP A 105 -18.44 9.84 0.82
C ASP A 105 -17.25 8.99 0.39
N TRP A 106 -16.17 8.99 1.17
CA TRP A 106 -14.87 8.43 0.78
C TRP A 106 -14.57 7.15 1.56
N PRO A 107 -14.84 5.96 1.00
CA PRO A 107 -14.39 4.72 1.61
C PRO A 107 -12.88 4.54 1.56
N THR A 108 -12.37 3.88 2.58
CA THR A 108 -11.01 3.35 2.68
C THR A 108 -11.07 1.86 2.94
N LEU A 109 -10.26 1.08 2.23
CA LEU A 109 -10.15 -0.36 2.38
C LEU A 109 -8.84 -0.73 3.07
N LEU A 110 -8.93 -1.53 4.14
CA LEU A 110 -7.81 -2.22 4.72
C LEU A 110 -7.74 -3.63 4.14
N MET A 111 -6.64 -3.92 3.43
CA MET A 111 -6.39 -5.18 2.78
C MET A 111 -5.20 -5.87 3.43
N ARG A 112 -5.20 -7.20 3.51
CA ARG A 112 -4.06 -8.01 3.94
C ARG A 112 -3.65 -8.98 2.87
N LYS A 113 -2.36 -9.04 2.58
CA LYS A 113 -1.78 -10.03 1.68
C LYS A 113 -1.74 -11.38 2.40
N ALA A 114 -2.13 -12.45 1.71
CA ALA A 114 -2.03 -13.79 2.25
C ALA A 114 -0.60 -14.06 2.77
N PRO A 115 -0.45 -14.76 3.91
CA PRO A 115 0.86 -15.20 4.36
C PRO A 115 1.49 -16.11 3.31
N ALA A 116 2.82 -16.19 3.30
CA ALA A 116 3.49 -17.21 2.50
C ALA A 116 3.02 -18.57 3.02
N GLN A 117 2.60 -19.47 2.12
CA GLN A 117 2.33 -20.84 2.52
C GLN A 117 3.65 -21.44 3.02
N GLY A 118 3.73 -21.73 4.32
CA GLY A 118 4.83 -22.51 4.86
C GLY A 118 4.83 -23.89 4.22
N LYS A 119 6.00 -24.45 3.93
CA LYS A 119 6.15 -25.87 3.57
C LYS A 119 5.88 -26.77 4.78
N ASP A 120 4.71 -26.68 5.41
CA ASP A 120 4.26 -27.67 6.39
C ASP A 120 3.37 -28.69 5.68
N SER A 121 4.04 -29.55 4.94
CA SER A 121 3.52 -30.84 4.48
C SER A 121 4.56 -31.90 4.82
N ALA A 122 4.83 -32.07 6.11
CA ALA A 122 5.58 -33.22 6.61
C ALA A 122 5.17 -33.49 8.07
N LYS A 123 4.14 -34.32 8.23
CA LYS A 123 3.99 -35.43 9.19
C LYS A 123 2.51 -35.63 9.52
N ILE A 124 1.85 -36.41 8.67
CA ILE A 124 0.82 -37.34 9.15
C ILE A 124 1.53 -38.70 9.14
N THR A 125 1.97 -39.13 10.32
CA THR A 125 2.25 -40.53 10.65
C THR A 125 1.90 -40.70 12.11
#